data_AF-A0A1D2SRZ7-F1
#
_entry.id   AF-A0A1D2SRZ7-F1
#
_cell.length_a   1.000
_cell.length_b   1.000
_cell.length_c   1.000
_cell.angle_alpha   90.00
_cell.angle_beta   90.00
_cell.angle_gamma   90.00
#
_symmetry.space_group_name_H-M   'P 1'
#
loop_
_entity.id
_entity.type
_entity.pdbx_description
1 polymer ?
#
loop_
_entity_poly.entity_id
_entity_poly.type
_entity_poly.pdbx_seq_one_letter_code
_entity_poly.pdbx_strand_id
1 'polypeptide(L)' 'MNQPWRITNFERVLPIDPDHVWAVFDIEFNGGDVAGHVQLRQVGQRFELLGVEMAPDTREAVISAALEEVRRRPA' A
#
# COMPACT_ATOMS: atom_id res chain seq x y z
N MET A 1 -18.71 -3.38 -5.42
CA MET A 1 -17.84 -4.09 -6.39
C MET A 1 -16.77 -4.79 -5.59
N ASN A 2 -16.59 -6.11 -5.74
CA ASN A 2 -15.47 -6.81 -5.12
C ASN A 2 -14.19 -6.37 -5.85
N GLN A 3 -13.24 -5.81 -5.12
CA GLN A 3 -11.92 -5.48 -5.67
C GLN A 3 -11.20 -6.79 -6.02
N PRO A 4 -10.44 -6.86 -7.14
CA PRO A 4 -9.76 -8.08 -7.57
C PRO A 4 -8.48 -8.40 -6.77
N TRP A 5 -8.28 -7.71 -5.65
CA TRP A 5 -7.12 -7.80 -4.76
C TRP A 5 -7.52 -7.44 -3.33
N ARG A 6 -6.67 -7.81 -2.36
CA ARG A 6 -6.79 -7.41 -0.95
C ARG A 6 -5.43 -7.06 -0.37
N ILE A 7 -5.41 -6.10 0.55
CA ILE A 7 -4.23 -5.78 1.37
C ILE A 7 -4.19 -6.75 2.55
N THR A 8 -3.05 -7.40 2.75
CA THR A 8 -2.78 -8.33 3.86
C THR A 8 -1.46 -7.98 4.54
N ASN A 9 -1.18 -8.58 5.70
CA ASN A 9 0.08 -8.40 6.44
C ASN A 9 0.50 -6.93 6.63
N PHE A 10 -0.48 -6.06 6.86
CA PHE A 10 -0.25 -4.62 6.93
C PHE A 10 0.45 -4.20 8.22
N GLU A 11 1.58 -3.54 8.06
CA GLU A 11 2.38 -2.93 9.11
C GLU A 11 2.52 -1.43 8.84
N ARG A 12 2.15 -0.61 9.84
CA ARG A 12 2.37 0.83 9.79
C ARG A 12 3.80 1.12 10.23
N VAL A 13 4.52 1.90 9.42
CA VAL A 13 5.86 2.39 9.74
C VAL A 13 5.72 3.84 10.18
N LEU A 14 6.14 4.15 11.41
CA LEU A 14 6.17 5.53 11.90
C LEU A 14 7.28 6.30 11.16
N PRO A 15 6.93 7.30 10.31
CA PRO A 15 7.95 8.02 9.57
C PRO A 15 8.74 8.91 10.53
N ILE A 16 10.06 8.69 10.60
CA ILE A 16 11.01 9.58 11.29
C ILE A 16 11.27 10.83 10.42
N ASP A 17 11.02 10.76 9.11
CA ASP A 17 11.23 11.80 8.11
C ASP A 17 10.09 11.79 7.06
N PRO A 18 9.67 12.94 6.52
CA PRO A 18 8.58 13.06 5.53
C PRO A 18 8.78 12.29 4.20
N ASP A 19 10.00 11.95 3.78
CA ASP A 19 10.26 11.19 2.55
C ASP A 19 10.38 9.65 2.78
N HIS A 20 9.79 9.15 3.87
CA HIS A 20 9.92 7.74 4.28
C HIS A 20 8.72 6.86 3.91
N VAL A 21 8.94 5.55 4.05
CA VAL A 21 7.91 4.51 3.98
C VAL A 21 6.93 4.69 5.15
N TRP A 22 5.65 4.76 4.82
CA TRP A 22 4.53 4.90 5.77
C TRP A 22 3.96 3.56 6.19
N ALA A 23 4.03 2.57 5.32
CA ALA A 23 3.52 1.24 5.59
C ALA A 23 4.20 0.22 4.70
N VAL A 24 4.28 -1.01 5.20
CA VAL A 24 4.64 -2.21 4.44
C VAL A 24 3.47 -3.18 4.51
N PHE A 25 3.13 -3.80 3.40
CA PHE A 25 2.04 -4.76 3.33
C PHE A 25 2.20 -5.70 2.15
N ASP A 26 1.37 -6.74 2.12
CA ASP A 26 1.26 -7.63 0.98
C ASP A 26 -0.03 -7.32 0.20
N ILE A 27 -0.01 -7.59 -1.11
CA ILE A 27 -1.19 -7.53 -1.96
C ILE A 27 -1.45 -8.94 -2.48
N GLU A 28 -2.59 -9.51 -2.10
CA GLU A 28 -3.05 -10.78 -2.63
C GLU A 28 -4.09 -10.54 -3.72
N PHE A 29 -3.83 -11.06 -4.91
CA PHE A 29 -4.73 -10.97 -6.06
C PHE A 29 -5.67 -12.18 -6.08
N ASN A 30 -6.86 -12.02 -6.67
CA ASN A 30 -7.86 -13.11 -6.73
C ASN A 30 -7.36 -14.40 -7.42
N GLY A 31 -6.28 -14.34 -8.20
CA GLY A 31 -5.62 -15.49 -8.80
C GLY A 31 -4.75 -16.32 -7.84
N GLY A 32 -4.58 -15.87 -6.60
CA GLY A 32 -3.69 -16.48 -5.60
C GLY A 32 -2.25 -15.95 -5.62
N ASP A 33 -1.91 -15.10 -6.58
CA ASP A 33 -0.62 -14.40 -6.62
C ASP A 33 -0.52 -13.39 -5.47
N VAL A 34 0.67 -13.31 -4.88
CA VAL A 34 0.97 -12.37 -3.79
C VAL A 34 2.16 -11.50 -4.17
N ALA A 35 1.95 -10.19 -4.21
CA ALA A 35 3.04 -9.22 -4.21
C ALA A 35 3.37 -8.88 -2.75
N GLY A 36 4.48 -9.43 -2.25
CA GLY A 36 4.89 -9.27 -0.86
C GLY A 36 5.77 -8.04 -0.62
N HIS A 37 5.77 -7.54 0.62
CA HIS A 37 6.61 -6.41 1.07
C HIS A 37 6.46 -5.14 0.22
N VAL A 38 5.24 -4.86 -0.23
CA VAL A 38 4.89 -3.62 -0.93
C VAL A 38 4.99 -2.46 0.06
N GLN A 39 5.68 -1.40 -0.37
CA GLN A 39 5.90 -0.22 0.47
C GLN A 39 5.05 0.93 -0.04
N LEU A 40 4.28 1.55 0.86
CA LEU A 40 3.68 2.85 0.62
C LEU A 40 4.65 3.93 1.06
N ARG A 41 5.11 4.75 0.12
CA ARG A 41 6.04 5.86 0.38
C ARG A 41 5.39 7.18 0.04
N GLN A 42 5.65 8.21 0.84
CA GLN A 42 5.33 9.58 0.48
C GLN A 42 6.54 10.24 -0.18
N VAL A 43 6.33 10.91 -1.31
CA VAL A 43 7.34 11.71 -2.02
C VAL A 43 6.75 13.10 -2.24
N GLY A 44 7.16 14.05 -1.40
CA GLY A 44 6.53 15.38 -1.35
C GLY A 44 5.03 15.30 -1.05
N GLN A 45 4.18 15.71 -2.00
CA GLN A 45 2.71 15.67 -1.84
C GLN A 45 2.06 14.43 -2.46
N ARG A 46 2.84 13.48 -2.97
CA ARG A 46 2.33 12.28 -3.65
C ARG A 46 2.66 11.03 -2.86
N PHE A 47 1.86 9.99 -3.09
CA PHE A 47 2.12 8.65 -2.58
C PHE A 47 2.47 7.72 -3.73
N GLU A 48 3.38 6.79 -3.47
CA GLU A 48 3.86 5.81 -4.43
C GLU A 48 3.89 4.42 -3.79
N LEU A 49 3.75 3.39 -4.63
CA LEU A 49 4.00 2.00 -4.25
C LEU A 49 5.35 1.54 -4.78
N LEU A 50 6.14 0.92 -3.93
CA LEU A 50 7.39 0.23 -4.29
C LEU A 50 7.21 -1.29 -4.10
N GLY A 51 8.01 -2.07 -4.83
CA GLY A 51 7.98 -3.54 -4.75
C GLY A 51 6.90 -4.22 -5.59
N VAL A 52 6.15 -3.45 -6.39
CA VAL A 52 5.11 -4.01 -7.27
C VAL A 52 4.90 -3.17 -8.54
N GLU A 53 4.74 -3.84 -9.67
CA GLU A 53 4.29 -3.25 -10.93
C GLU A 53 2.82 -3.62 -11.18
N MET A 54 1.98 -2.64 -11.51
CA MET A 54 0.57 -2.84 -11.81
C MET A 54 0.03 -1.67 -12.65
N ALA A 55 -1.15 -1.85 -13.24
CA ALA A 55 -1.82 -0.82 -14.03
C ALA A 55 -2.09 0.46 -13.20
N PRO A 56 -2.02 1.66 -13.80
CA PRO A 56 -2.19 2.94 -13.08
C PRO A 56 -3.46 3.01 -12.23
N ASP A 57 -4.62 2.65 -12.79
CA ASP A 57 -5.90 2.69 -12.07
C ASP A 57 -5.92 1.74 -10.86
N THR A 58 -5.29 0.58 -10.99
CA THR A 58 -5.15 -0.38 -9.88
C THR A 58 -4.22 0.16 -8.81
N ARG A 59 -3.12 0.80 -9.22
CA ARG A 59 -2.16 1.44 -8.30
C ARG A 59 -2.81 2.52 -7.46
N GLU A 60 -3.59 3.41 -8.08
CA GLU A 60 -4.29 4.47 -7.35
C GLU A 60 -5.32 3.92 -6.36
N ALA A 61 -6.04 2.87 -6.74
CA ALA A 61 -6.98 2.19 -5.85
C ALA A 61 -6.29 1.54 -4.65
N VAL A 62 -5.14 0.87 -4.86
CA VAL A 62 -4.34 0.27 -3.77
C VAL A 62 -3.77 1.33 -2.86
N ILE A 63 -3.21 2.43 -3.40
CA ILE A 63 -2.72 3.56 -2.60
C ILE A 63 -3.83 4.11 -1.71
N SER A 64 -5.02 4.34 -2.27
CA SER A 64 -6.16 4.85 -1.52
C SER A 64 -6.55 3.92 -0.37
N ALA A 65 -6.64 2.61 -0.64
CA ALA A 65 -6.96 1.62 0.39
C ALA A 65 -5.87 1.52 1.48
N ALA A 66 -4.59 1.57 1.10
CA ALA A 66 -3.47 1.54 2.04
C ALA A 66 -3.47 2.78 2.95
N LEU A 67 -3.77 3.97 2.41
CA LEU A 67 -3.91 5.20 3.19
C LEU A 67 -5.09 5.13 4.17
N GLU A 68 -6.21 4.51 3.78
CA GLU A 68 -7.32 4.24 4.71
C GLU A 68 -6.91 3.27 5.82
N GLU A 69 -6.09 2.27 5.51
CA GLU A 69 -5.56 1.32 6.49
C GLU A 69 -4.60 2.01 7.49
N VAL A 70 -3.71 2.89 7.00
CA VAL A 70 -2.86 3.76 7.84
C VAL A 70 -3.71 4.58 8.81
N ARG A 71 -4.81 5.18 8.32
CA ARG A 71 -5.70 6.01 9.14
C ARG A 71 -6.46 5.21 10.20
N ARG A 72 -6.84 3.97 9.89
CA ARG A 72 -7.62 3.09 10.79
C ARG A 72 -6.77 2.49 11.90
N ARG A 73 -5.47 2.31 11.71
CA ARG A 73 -4.60 1.67 12.69
C ARG A 73 -3.85 2.73 13.53
N PRO A 74 -4.07 2.79 14.85
CA PRO A 74 -3.24 3.63 15.71
C PRO A 74 -1.79 3.13 15.63
N ALA A 75 -0.85 4.07 15.69
CA ALA A 75 0.58 3.77 15.74
C ALA A 75 0.99 3.19 17.09
#